data_AF-A0A4P5X311-F1
#
_entry.id   AF-A0A4P5X311-F1
#
_cell.length_a   1.000
_cell.length_b   1.000
_cell.length_c   1.000
_cell.angle_alpha   90.00
_cell.angle_beta   90.00
_cell.angle_gamma   90.00
#
_symmetry.space_group_name_H-M   'P 1'
#
loop_
_entity.id
_entity.type
_entity.pdbx_description
1 polymer ?
#
loop_
_entity_poly.entity_id
_entity_poly.type
_entity_poly.pdbx_seq_one_letter_code
_entity_poly.pdbx_strand_id
1 'polypeptide(L)' 'MSPATQRVLSNICFVAGFVSIAASIAIWNFYKADDAGHAERFGIFVGLWAPTFLILSGRLKPHAA' A
#
# COMPACT_ATOMS: atom_id res chain seq x y z
N MET A 1 -0.74 17.07 -15.81
CA MET A 1 -1.20 15.67 -15.98
C MET A 1 -2.67 15.70 -16.35
N SER A 2 -3.15 14.82 -17.23
CA SER A 2 -4.57 14.80 -17.58
C SER A 2 -5.42 14.37 -16.37
N PRO A 3 -6.66 14.86 -16.21
CA PRO A 3 -7.57 14.43 -15.13
C PRO A 3 -7.82 12.92 -15.12
N ALA A 4 -7.82 12.29 -16.31
CA ALA A 4 -7.94 10.85 -16.46
C ALA A 4 -6.74 10.11 -15.86
N THR A 5 -5.51 10.58 -16.13
CA THR A 5 -4.29 10.00 -15.55
C THR A 5 -4.30 10.09 -14.02
N GLN A 6 -4.72 11.24 -13.47
CA GLN A 6 -4.81 11.43 -12.01
C GLN A 6 -5.83 10.49 -11.36
N ARG A 7 -6.99 10.29 -11.99
CA ARG A 7 -8.00 9.33 -11.51
C ARG A 7 -7.48 7.90 -11.50
N VAL A 8 -6.81 7.46 -12.57
CA VAL A 8 -6.22 6.12 -12.65
C VAL A 8 -5.17 5.94 -11.54
N LEU A 9 -4.26 6.90 -11.40
CA LEU A 9 -3.23 6.86 -10.35
C LEU A 9 -3.84 6.86 -8.94
N SER A 10 -4.86 7.68 -8.69
CA SER A 10 -5.59 7.73 -7.42
C SER A 10 -6.17 6.37 -7.06
N ASN A 11 -6.85 5.70 -8.00
CA ASN A 11 -7.41 4.37 -7.79
C ASN A 11 -6.32 3.32 -7.55
N ILE A 12 -5.21 3.36 -8.31
CA ILE A 12 -4.07 2.45 -8.13
C ILE A 12 -3.49 2.61 -6.72
N CYS A 13 -3.23 3.85 -6.28
CA CYS A 13 -2.73 4.12 -4.94
C CYS A 13 -3.71 3.66 -3.87
N PHE A 14 -5.01 3.83 -4.07
CA PHE A 14 -6.01 3.36 -3.11
C PHE A 14 -5.95 1.84 -2.94
N VAL A 15 -5.98 1.09 -4.04
CA VAL A 15 -5.89 -0.38 -4.02
C VAL A 15 -4.53 -0.84 -3.49
N ALA A 16 -3.44 -0.19 -3.89
CA ALA A 16 -2.08 -0.48 -3.41
C ALA A 16 -1.98 -0.37 -1.88
N GLY A 17 -2.70 0.58 -1.26
CA GLY A 17 -2.78 0.70 0.20
C GLY A 17 -3.32 -0.58 0.86
N PHE A 18 -4.44 -1.11 0.37
CA PHE A 18 -5.01 -2.37 0.89
C PHE A 18 -4.13 -3.58 0.58
N VAL A 19 -3.55 -3.63 -0.62
CA VAL A 19 -2.59 -4.69 -1.00
C VAL A 19 -1.38 -4.68 -0.07
N SER A 20 -0.89 -3.51 0.33
CA SER A 20 0.23 -3.38 1.29
C SER A 20 -0.10 -4.02 2.65
N ILE A 21 -1.32 -3.80 3.15
CA ILE A 21 -1.78 -4.40 4.41
C ILE A 21 -1.87 -5.92 4.28
N ALA A 22 -2.51 -6.41 3.21
CA ALA A 22 -2.65 -7.84 2.97
C ALA A 22 -1.28 -8.53 2.81
N ALA A 23 -0.36 -7.89 2.07
CA ALA A 23 1.00 -8.38 1.88
C ALA A 23 1.78 -8.44 3.19
N SER A 24 1.65 -7.46 4.08
CA SER A 24 2.26 -7.46 5.42
C SER A 24 1.83 -8.69 6.24
N ILE A 25 0.52 -8.98 6.25
CA ILE A 25 -0.05 -10.15 6.94
C ILE A 25 0.41 -11.47 6.30
N ALA A 26 0.50 -11.49 4.97
CA ALA A 26 0.99 -12.66 4.24
C ALA A 26 2.45 -12.95 4.59
N ILE A 27 3.33 -11.94 4.57
CA ILE A 27 4.75 -12.06 4.93
C ILE A 27 4.91 -12.68 6.32
N TRP A 28 4.18 -12.18 7.31
CA TRP A 28 4.20 -12.78 8.64
C TRP A 28 3.83 -14.26 8.62
N ASN A 29 2.73 -14.63 7.93
CA ASN A 29 2.29 -16.03 7.90
C ASN A 29 3.24 -16.97 7.16
N PHE A 30 3.91 -16.50 6.10
CA PHE A 30 4.85 -17.32 5.34
C PHE A 30 6.20 -17.51 6.03
N TYR A 31 6.74 -16.46 6.65
CA TYR A 31 8.14 -16.45 7.10
C TYR A 31 8.31 -16.60 8.62
N LYS A 32 7.24 -16.50 9.43
CA LYS A 32 7.33 -16.60 10.90
C LYS A 32 7.95 -17.90 11.43
N ALA A 33 7.86 -19.00 10.66
CA ALA A 33 8.33 -20.31 11.09
C ALA A 33 9.83 -20.52 10.84
N ASP A 34 10.40 -19.82 9.85
CA ASP A 34 11.79 -20.01 9.41
C ASP A 34 12.70 -18.93 9.99
N ASP A 35 12.32 -17.65 9.80
CA ASP A 35 13.02 -16.50 10.36
C ASP A 35 12.00 -15.43 10.80
N ALA A 36 11.59 -15.53 12.06
CA ALA A 36 10.63 -14.61 12.67
C ALA A 36 11.14 -13.16 12.68
N GLY A 37 12.45 -12.95 12.83
CA GLY A 37 13.04 -11.61 12.84
C GLY A 37 12.98 -10.95 11.46
N HIS A 38 13.24 -11.72 10.40
CA HIS A 38 13.04 -11.26 9.02
C HIS A 38 11.56 -11.00 8.73
N ALA A 39 10.67 -11.92 9.11
CA ALA A 39 9.24 -11.82 8.87
C ALA A 39 8.63 -10.55 9.51
N GLU A 40 9.02 -10.24 10.75
CA GLU A 40 8.57 -9.04 11.46
C GLU A 40 9.06 -7.75 10.78
N ARG A 41 10.37 -7.65 10.51
CA ARG A 41 10.96 -6.44 9.92
C ARG A 41 10.44 -6.17 8.51
N PHE A 42 10.36 -7.22 7.69
CA PHE A 42 9.86 -7.10 6.32
C PHE A 42 8.35 -6.84 6.30
N GLY A 43 7.59 -7.52 7.16
CA GLY A 43 6.14 -7.30 7.31
C GLY A 43 5.82 -5.86 7.73
N ILE A 44 6.53 -5.32 8.72
CA ILE A 44 6.36 -3.92 9.16
C ILE A 44 6.74 -2.96 8.03
N PHE A 45 7.89 -3.16 7.38
CA PHE A 45 8.32 -2.31 6.27
C PHE A 45 7.25 -2.23 5.17
N VAL A 46 6.70 -3.37 4.75
CA VAL A 46 5.64 -3.43 3.73
C VAL A 46 4.33 -2.83 4.26
N GLY A 47 3.98 -3.06 5.53
CA GLY A 47 2.77 -2.49 6.14
C GLY A 47 2.79 -0.96 6.21
N LEU A 48 3.96 -0.35 6.44
CA LEU A 48 4.13 1.10 6.55
C LEU A 48 3.87 1.86 5.23
N TRP A 49 3.86 1.19 4.09
CA TRP A 49 3.51 1.83 2.80
C TRP A 49 2.02 2.11 2.65
N ALA A 50 1.14 1.42 3.40
CA ALA A 50 -0.30 1.62 3.35
C ALA A 50 -0.73 3.09 3.56
N PRO A 51 -0.33 3.80 4.63
CA PRO A 51 -0.69 5.20 4.82
C PRO A 51 -0.19 6.10 3.68
N THR A 52 1.02 5.88 3.17
CA THR A 52 1.57 6.64 2.04
C THR A 52 0.71 6.50 0.79
N PHE A 53 0.35 5.27 0.44
CA PHE A 53 -0.51 4.99 -0.72
C PHE A 53 -1.92 5.59 -0.55
N LEU A 54 -2.51 5.50 0.63
CA LEU A 54 -3.82 6.10 0.88
C LEU A 54 -3.78 7.64 0.82
N ILE A 55 -2.74 8.28 1.38
CA ILE A 55 -2.53 9.74 1.27
C ILE A 55 -2.35 10.16 -0.20
N LEU A 56 -1.52 9.45 -0.96
CA LEU A 56 -1.32 9.71 -2.39
C LEU A 56 -2.63 9.57 -3.17
N SER A 57 -3.45 8.56 -2.86
CA SER A 57 -4.75 8.37 -3.51
C SER A 57 -5.66 9.59 -3.33
N GLY A 58 -5.71 10.15 -2.12
CA GLY A 58 -6.46 11.36 -1.81
C GLY A 58 -5.93 12.60 -2.54
N ARG A 59 -4.60 12.77 -2.59
CA ARG A 59 -3.95 13.90 -3.29
C ARG A 59 -4.15 13.87 -4.80
N LEU A 60 -4.18 12.67 -5.37
CA LEU A 60 -4.34 12.45 -6.81
C LEU A 60 -5.81 12.49 -7.24
N LYS A 61 -6.76 12.59 -6.30
CA LYS A 61 -8.18 12.66 -6.61
C LYS A 61 -8.47 13.96 -7.37
N PRO A 62 -8.95 13.88 -8.63
CA PRO A 62 -9.31 15.08 -9.37
C PRO A 62 -10.38 15.84 -8.60
N HIS A 63 -10.15 17.15 -8.39
CA HIS A 63 -11.16 18.02 -7.82
C HIS A 63 -12.16 18.29 -8.95
N ALA A 64 -13.43 17.93 -8.75
CA ALA A 64 -14.48 18.41 -9.62
C ALA A 64 -14.62 19.91 -9.32
N ALA A 65 -14.28 20.75 -10.29
CA ALA A 65 -14.67 22.15 -10.31
C ALA A 65 -16.18 22.25 -10.55
#